data_AF-A0A951GD12-F1
#
_entry.id   AF-A0A951GD12-F1
#
_cell.length_a   1.000
_cell.length_b   1.000
_cell.length_c   1.000
_cell.angle_alpha   90.00
_cell.angle_beta   90.00
_cell.angle_gamma   90.00
#
_symmetry.space_group_name_H-M   'P 1'
#
loop_
_entity.id
_entity.type
_entity.pdbx_description
1 polymer ?
#
loop_
_entity_poly.entity_id
_entity_poly.type
_entity_poly.pdbx_seq_one_letter_code
_entity_poly.pdbx_strand_id
1 'polypeptide(L)'
;MNLFDTLRPWTQVVFDQVPDLQLFDAHTHLGQNDPDGMKQTGEELVASLERASARGAFVFPFHEPDGYRVANDDVLAAARAANGRLVPFCRVNPHDSPVPEAERSLDAGAKGIKLHPRAEAFTLDHPEVRSIVALADERSLPVLIHAGRGIPALGLHAVQLAEEFPNARLILAHAGTSDLSWIWRAAADLPNLLFDTAWWIPADLEALFSLVPPGQILFASDAPYGNTLISAAFQLRWGLELGLSHEQIRSIAAEQSLRIAAREPLQPCGPAIGERERAPHLLLDRVAFFLLFSALGAMRGVDPTEMLALARLACDVPDEIDDAPVFAAIRGLLDDYEEYAAENPDSRRRITFLILAATVAKTPDVPIPAQAVERHSVPRSAAARSA
;
A
#
# COMPACT_ATOMS: atom_id res chain seq x y z
N MET A 1 -10.21 -17.37 -24.67
CA MET A 1 -9.57 -16.04 -24.74
C MET A 1 -8.49 -16.00 -23.68
N ASN A 2 -7.23 -15.76 -24.06
CA ASN A 2 -6.12 -15.69 -23.11
C ASN A 2 -6.06 -14.27 -22.54
N LEU A 3 -6.23 -14.12 -21.21
CA LEU A 3 -6.24 -12.80 -20.54
C LEU A 3 -4.96 -11.99 -20.81
N PHE A 4 -3.81 -12.66 -20.83
CA PHE A 4 -2.52 -12.05 -21.08
C PHE A 4 -2.44 -11.43 -22.48
N ASP A 5 -2.86 -12.17 -23.50
CA ASP A 5 -2.84 -11.67 -24.88
C ASP A 5 -3.84 -10.53 -25.10
N THR A 6 -4.97 -10.54 -24.39
CA THR A 6 -5.94 -9.43 -24.39
C THR A 6 -5.38 -8.16 -23.75
N LEU A 7 -4.63 -8.28 -22.66
CA LEU A 7 -4.15 -7.13 -21.89
C LEU A 7 -2.78 -6.61 -22.33
N ARG A 8 -1.96 -7.42 -23.02
CA ARG A 8 -0.63 -7.03 -23.51
C ARG A 8 -0.61 -5.70 -24.27
N PRO A 9 -1.55 -5.38 -25.20
CA PRO A 9 -1.54 -4.10 -25.91
C PRO A 9 -1.63 -2.89 -24.98
N TRP A 10 -2.29 -3.02 -23.82
CA TRP A 10 -2.42 -1.94 -22.84
C TRP A 10 -1.09 -1.63 -22.16
N THR A 11 -0.31 -2.67 -21.84
CA THR A 11 1.04 -2.50 -21.31
C THR A 11 1.99 -1.97 -22.38
N GLN A 12 1.89 -2.45 -23.63
CA GLN A 12 2.76 -2.01 -24.72
C GLN A 12 2.69 -0.49 -24.94
N VAL A 13 1.51 0.11 -24.82
CA VAL A 13 1.32 1.58 -24.92
C VAL A 13 2.15 2.35 -23.88
N VAL A 14 2.37 1.79 -22.69
CA VAL A 14 3.23 2.41 -21.67
C VAL A 14 4.70 2.29 -22.07
N PHE A 15 5.13 1.10 -22.50
CA PHE A 15 6.50 0.85 -22.94
C PHE A 15 6.89 1.69 -24.17
N ASP A 16 5.98 1.88 -25.12
CA ASP A 16 6.23 2.67 -26.33
C ASP A 16 6.38 4.16 -26.03
N GLN A 17 5.74 4.65 -24.96
CA GLN A 17 5.79 6.06 -24.56
C GLN A 17 6.99 6.40 -23.68
N VAL A 18 7.54 5.43 -22.94
CA VAL A 18 8.65 5.64 -22.02
C VAL A 18 9.90 4.93 -22.53
N PRO A 19 10.84 5.65 -23.16
CA PRO A 19 12.08 5.05 -23.66
C PRO A 19 12.87 4.37 -22.54
N ASP A 20 13.44 3.20 -22.87
CA ASP A 20 14.28 2.39 -21.97
C ASP A 20 13.57 1.92 -20.68
N LEU A 21 12.24 1.86 -20.69
CA LEU A 21 11.47 1.37 -19.54
C LEU A 21 11.84 -0.08 -19.21
N GLN A 22 12.18 -0.29 -17.94
CA GLN A 22 12.38 -1.60 -17.34
C GLN A 22 11.40 -1.77 -16.19
N LEU A 23 11.02 -3.01 -15.90
CA LEU A 23 10.22 -3.35 -14.72
C LEU A 23 11.07 -4.09 -13.69
N PHE A 24 10.85 -3.79 -12.41
CA PHE A 24 11.28 -4.62 -11.29
C PHE A 24 10.14 -4.68 -10.28
N ASP A 25 9.66 -5.88 -9.96
CA ASP A 25 8.47 -6.05 -9.13
C ASP A 25 8.85 -6.05 -7.64
N ALA A 26 8.48 -5.00 -6.90
CA ALA A 26 8.88 -4.86 -5.51
C ALA A 26 8.07 -5.72 -4.51
N HIS A 27 7.02 -6.43 -4.95
CA HIS A 27 6.16 -7.20 -4.05
C HIS A 27 5.65 -8.48 -4.72
N THR A 28 6.26 -9.61 -4.39
CA THR A 28 5.84 -10.93 -4.87
C THR A 28 6.01 -11.99 -3.79
N HIS A 29 5.23 -13.07 -3.88
CA HIS A 29 5.17 -14.12 -2.87
C HIS A 29 5.50 -15.49 -3.43
N LEU A 30 6.06 -16.36 -2.60
CA LEU A 30 6.18 -17.80 -2.87
C LEU A 30 5.58 -18.60 -1.72
N GLY A 31 5.16 -19.82 -2.03
CA GLY A 31 4.66 -20.76 -1.04
C GLY A 31 3.43 -21.50 -1.53
N GLN A 32 2.94 -22.42 -0.70
CA GLN A 32 1.88 -23.36 -1.05
C GLN A 32 0.76 -23.45 0.00
N ASN A 33 0.94 -22.81 1.17
CA ASN A 33 0.07 -22.96 2.33
C ASN A 33 -0.66 -21.67 2.72
N ASP A 34 -0.70 -20.68 1.82
CA ASP A 34 -1.36 -19.41 2.08
C ASP A 34 -2.85 -19.63 2.44
N PRO A 35 -3.35 -19.10 3.57
CA PRO A 35 -4.74 -19.27 3.99
C PRO A 35 -5.77 -18.73 2.99
N ASP A 36 -5.39 -17.75 2.16
CA ASP A 36 -6.25 -17.22 1.10
C ASP A 36 -6.27 -18.13 -0.15
N GLY A 37 -5.54 -19.25 -0.11
CA GLY A 37 -5.53 -20.29 -1.15
C GLY A 37 -4.57 -20.01 -2.31
N MET A 38 -3.78 -18.94 -2.22
CA MET A 38 -2.80 -18.57 -3.24
C MET A 38 -1.57 -19.46 -3.18
N LYS A 39 -1.02 -19.77 -4.36
CA LYS A 39 0.16 -20.63 -4.50
C LYS A 39 1.04 -20.10 -5.63
N GLN A 40 2.34 -20.12 -5.41
CA GLN A 40 3.32 -19.76 -6.43
C GLN A 40 4.66 -20.41 -6.13
N THR A 41 5.25 -21.04 -7.13
CA THR A 41 6.62 -21.55 -7.13
C THR A 41 7.58 -20.52 -7.72
N GLY A 42 8.87 -20.65 -7.39
CA GLY A 42 9.91 -19.78 -7.95
C GLY A 42 9.95 -19.83 -9.49
N GLU A 43 9.73 -21.01 -10.08
CA GLU A 43 9.69 -21.20 -11.52
C GLU A 43 8.50 -20.47 -12.17
N GLU A 44 7.31 -20.55 -11.57
CA GLU A 44 6.13 -19.83 -12.06
C GLU A 44 6.32 -18.31 -11.99
N LEU A 45 6.90 -17.81 -10.90
CA LEU A 45 7.21 -16.39 -10.75
C LEU A 45 8.24 -15.94 -11.79
N VAL A 46 9.34 -16.67 -11.96
CA VAL A 46 10.36 -16.36 -12.98
C VAL A 46 9.75 -16.33 -14.39
N ALA A 47 8.90 -17.31 -14.72
CA ALA A 47 8.20 -17.33 -16.00
C ALA A 47 7.22 -16.15 -16.17
N SER A 48 6.61 -15.66 -15.08
CA SER A 48 5.80 -14.43 -15.10
C SER A 48 6.65 -13.19 -15.35
N LEU A 49 7.80 -13.06 -14.68
CA LEU A 49 8.74 -11.96 -14.85
C LEU A 49 9.34 -11.93 -16.27
N GLU A 50 9.65 -13.09 -16.85
CA GLU A 50 10.10 -13.21 -18.24
C GLU A 50 9.07 -12.69 -19.23
N ARG A 51 7.80 -13.07 -19.04
CA ARG A 51 6.69 -12.56 -19.86
C ARG A 51 6.49 -11.06 -19.72
N ALA A 52 6.78 -10.50 -18.54
CA ALA A 52 6.73 -9.07 -18.28
C ALA A 52 7.98 -8.30 -18.77
N SER A 53 9.02 -9.00 -19.26
CA SER A 53 10.35 -8.42 -19.49
C SER A 53 10.91 -7.70 -18.25
N ALA A 54 10.54 -8.17 -17.06
CA ALA A 54 10.99 -7.61 -15.79
C ALA A 54 12.42 -8.10 -15.47
N ARG A 55 13.22 -7.19 -14.92
CA ARG A 55 14.61 -7.42 -14.51
C ARG A 55 14.71 -8.34 -13.29
N GLY A 56 13.70 -8.34 -12.45
CA GLY A 56 13.62 -9.19 -11.26
C GLY A 56 12.46 -8.80 -10.35
N ALA A 57 12.45 -9.39 -9.16
CA ALA A 57 11.48 -9.09 -8.13
C ALA A 57 12.07 -9.26 -6.71
N PHE A 58 11.51 -8.51 -5.74
CA PHE A 58 11.61 -8.89 -4.33
C PHE A 58 10.61 -10.01 -4.06
N VAL A 59 11.07 -11.05 -3.37
CA VAL A 59 10.28 -12.26 -3.14
C VAL A 59 10.37 -12.72 -1.70
N PHE A 60 9.24 -13.09 -1.10
CA PHE A 60 9.16 -13.55 0.28
C PHE A 60 8.04 -14.58 0.46
N PRO A 61 7.99 -15.30 1.60
CA PRO A 61 6.91 -16.23 1.85
C PRO A 61 5.53 -15.58 1.95
N PHE A 62 4.51 -16.31 1.50
CA PHE A 62 3.11 -16.12 1.88
C PHE A 62 2.90 -16.18 3.39
N HIS A 63 1.66 -16.03 3.86
CA HIS A 63 1.35 -16.30 5.25
C HIS A 63 1.47 -17.81 5.49
N GLU A 64 2.36 -18.19 6.41
CA GLU A 64 2.65 -19.58 6.73
C GLU A 64 2.31 -19.81 8.22
N PRO A 65 1.10 -20.33 8.53
CA PRO A 65 0.62 -20.46 9.91
C PRO A 65 1.52 -21.32 10.82
N ASP A 66 2.27 -22.25 10.24
CA ASP A 66 3.19 -23.16 10.95
C ASP A 66 4.59 -22.53 11.17
N GLY A 67 4.79 -21.28 10.76
CA GLY A 67 6.03 -20.53 10.94
C GLY A 67 6.87 -20.38 9.67
N TYR A 68 7.85 -19.47 9.73
CA TYR A 68 8.51 -18.97 8.51
C TYR A 68 9.85 -19.62 8.18
N ARG A 69 10.45 -20.41 9.08
CA ARG A 69 11.82 -20.91 8.87
C ARG A 69 11.98 -21.73 7.59
N VAL A 70 11.11 -22.72 7.39
CA VAL A 70 11.14 -23.59 6.20
C VAL A 70 10.80 -22.78 4.95
N ALA A 71 9.78 -21.92 5.01
CA ALA A 71 9.38 -21.11 3.87
C ALA A 71 10.45 -20.08 3.47
N ASN A 72 11.19 -19.49 4.42
CA ASN A 72 12.36 -18.65 4.16
C ASN A 72 13.47 -19.46 3.46
N ASP A 73 13.72 -20.70 3.89
CA ASP A 73 14.71 -21.58 3.24
C ASP A 73 14.32 -21.90 1.79
N ASP A 74 13.03 -22.12 1.53
CA ASP A 74 12.49 -22.37 0.19
C ASP A 74 12.62 -21.13 -0.71
N VAL A 75 12.31 -19.93 -0.20
CA VAL A 75 12.52 -18.67 -0.93
C VAL A 75 14.00 -18.44 -1.26
N LEU A 76 14.89 -18.71 -0.31
CA LEU A 76 16.34 -18.62 -0.53
C LEU A 76 16.81 -19.64 -1.59
N ALA A 77 16.26 -20.86 -1.58
CA ALA A 77 16.56 -21.88 -2.59
C ALA A 77 16.08 -21.48 -3.98
N ALA A 78 14.84 -20.98 -4.10
CA ALA A 78 14.30 -20.46 -5.34
C ALA A 78 15.15 -19.29 -5.88
N ALA A 79 15.60 -18.38 -5.01
CA ALA A 79 16.45 -17.27 -5.41
C ALA A 79 17.82 -17.71 -5.94
N ARG A 80 18.45 -18.72 -5.33
CA ARG A 80 19.70 -19.31 -5.83
C ARG A 80 19.53 -19.94 -7.22
N ALA A 81 18.38 -20.56 -7.48
CA ALA A 81 18.08 -21.16 -8.78
C ALA A 81 17.71 -20.14 -9.87
N ALA A 82 17.28 -18.93 -9.49
CA ALA A 82 16.72 -17.93 -10.41
C ALA A 82 17.76 -17.03 -11.11
N ASN A 83 19.06 -17.34 -11.04
CA ASN A 83 20.14 -16.59 -11.71
C ASN A 83 20.08 -15.07 -11.47
N GLY A 84 19.77 -14.65 -10.24
CA GLY A 84 19.72 -13.25 -9.84
C GLY A 84 18.42 -12.50 -10.19
N ARG A 85 17.42 -13.16 -10.80
CA ARG A 85 16.10 -12.54 -11.06
C ARG A 85 15.25 -12.41 -9.80
N LEU A 86 15.46 -13.25 -8.79
CA LEU A 86 14.73 -13.22 -7.53
C LEU A 86 15.64 -12.70 -6.42
N VAL A 87 15.18 -11.68 -5.71
CA VAL A 87 15.87 -11.07 -4.57
C VAL A 87 15.13 -11.47 -3.30
N PRO A 88 15.66 -12.41 -2.51
CA PRO A 88 14.91 -13.02 -1.41
C PRO A 88 14.85 -12.10 -0.20
N PHE A 89 13.66 -11.89 0.34
CA PHE A 89 13.43 -11.31 1.66
C PHE A 89 12.96 -12.42 2.60
N CYS A 90 13.32 -12.33 3.88
CA CYS A 90 12.77 -13.22 4.89
C CYS A 90 11.53 -12.63 5.53
N ARG A 91 10.48 -13.43 5.72
CA ARG A 91 9.33 -13.06 6.55
C ARG A 91 9.54 -13.56 7.97
N VAL A 92 9.15 -12.75 8.95
CA VAL A 92 9.26 -13.09 10.37
C VAL A 92 7.99 -12.73 11.12
N ASN A 93 7.69 -13.48 12.18
CA ASN A 93 6.60 -13.21 13.09
C ASN A 93 7.19 -12.58 14.38
N PRO A 94 6.79 -11.35 14.75
CA PRO A 94 7.23 -10.71 15.99
C PRO A 94 6.98 -11.53 17.27
N HIS A 95 6.04 -12.48 17.23
CA HIS A 95 5.72 -13.37 18.36
C HIS A 95 6.59 -14.63 18.45
N ASP A 96 7.45 -14.89 17.47
CA ASP A 96 8.22 -16.14 17.37
C ASP A 96 9.71 -15.92 17.07
N SER A 97 10.44 -15.43 18.08
CA SER A 97 11.90 -15.22 18.04
C SER A 97 12.39 -14.57 16.73
N PRO A 98 11.85 -13.41 16.34
CA PRO A 98 11.99 -12.87 14.99
C PRO A 98 13.42 -12.46 14.64
N VAL A 99 14.17 -11.88 15.59
CA VAL A 99 15.53 -11.38 15.36
C VAL A 99 16.50 -12.52 14.99
N PRO A 100 16.61 -13.62 15.76
CA PRO A 100 17.44 -14.76 15.36
C PRO A 100 17.12 -15.34 13.98
N GLU A 101 15.83 -15.42 13.61
CA GLU A 101 15.43 -15.95 12.30
C GLU A 101 15.75 -14.96 11.16
N ALA A 102 15.57 -13.66 11.40
CA ALA A 102 15.98 -12.62 10.47
C ALA A 102 17.51 -12.65 10.25
N GLU A 103 18.31 -12.64 11.32
CA GLU A 103 19.78 -12.71 11.24
C GLU A 103 20.24 -13.93 10.45
N ARG A 104 19.72 -15.12 10.77
CA ARG A 104 20.03 -16.35 10.05
C ARG A 104 19.72 -16.25 8.56
N SER A 105 18.54 -15.74 8.22
CA SER A 105 18.10 -15.65 6.82
C SER A 105 18.94 -14.63 6.05
N LEU A 106 19.27 -13.50 6.67
CA LEU A 106 20.14 -12.47 6.10
C LEU A 106 21.56 -13.01 5.87
N ASP A 107 22.11 -13.76 6.83
CA ASP A 107 23.42 -14.40 6.72
C ASP A 107 23.41 -15.52 5.65
N ALA A 108 22.26 -16.14 5.42
CA ALA A 108 22.05 -17.13 4.35
C ALA A 108 21.77 -16.51 2.96
N GLY A 109 21.70 -15.18 2.85
CA GLY A 109 21.61 -14.45 1.59
C GLY A 109 20.31 -13.67 1.36
N ALA A 110 19.40 -13.59 2.34
CA ALA A 110 18.27 -12.67 2.26
C ALA A 110 18.76 -11.22 2.21
N LYS A 111 18.05 -10.39 1.43
CA LYS A 111 18.40 -8.99 1.15
C LYS A 111 17.36 -8.01 1.68
N GLY A 112 16.42 -8.46 2.50
CA GLY A 112 15.37 -7.64 3.10
C GLY A 112 14.49 -8.45 4.04
N ILE A 113 13.59 -7.76 4.72
CA ILE A 113 12.68 -8.35 5.71
C ILE A 113 11.23 -8.03 5.30
N LYS A 114 10.31 -8.99 5.48
CA LYS A 114 8.87 -8.82 5.30
C LYS A 114 8.15 -8.90 6.64
N LEU A 115 7.27 -7.94 6.90
CA LEU A 115 6.38 -7.89 8.05
C LEU A 115 4.92 -7.82 7.59
N HIS A 116 4.01 -8.56 8.21
CA HIS A 116 2.59 -8.54 7.87
C HIS A 116 1.68 -8.39 9.10
N PRO A 117 1.59 -7.17 9.68
CA PRO A 117 0.95 -6.92 10.98
C PRO A 117 -0.46 -7.52 11.12
N ARG A 118 -1.28 -7.45 10.06
CA ARG A 118 -2.63 -8.04 10.05
C ARG A 118 -2.67 -9.56 10.11
N ALA A 119 -1.77 -10.25 9.42
CA ALA A 119 -1.78 -11.71 9.32
C ALA A 119 -1.25 -12.34 10.61
N GLU A 120 -0.21 -11.74 11.20
CA GLU A 120 0.39 -12.18 12.46
C GLU A 120 -0.18 -11.48 13.70
N ALA A 121 -1.25 -10.67 13.55
CA ALA A 121 -1.92 -9.96 14.63
C ALA A 121 -0.97 -9.18 15.57
N PHE A 122 -0.23 -8.22 15.00
CA PHE A 122 0.58 -7.26 15.76
C PHE A 122 0.42 -5.84 15.20
N THR A 123 0.91 -4.86 15.97
CA THR A 123 1.03 -3.44 15.59
C THR A 123 2.50 -3.05 15.52
N LEU A 124 2.83 -1.98 14.78
CA LEU A 124 4.24 -1.61 14.55
C LEU A 124 4.99 -1.07 15.78
N ASP A 125 4.29 -0.72 16.87
CA ASP A 125 4.88 -0.39 18.18
C ASP A 125 5.30 -1.63 18.99
N HIS A 126 5.06 -2.84 18.48
CA HIS A 126 5.51 -4.06 19.12
C HIS A 126 7.04 -4.01 19.34
N PRO A 127 7.57 -4.31 20.55
CA PRO A 127 8.99 -4.16 20.87
C PRO A 127 9.93 -4.89 19.90
N GLU A 128 9.54 -6.10 19.48
CA GLU A 128 10.32 -6.87 18.51
C GLU A 128 10.33 -6.25 17.10
N VAL A 129 9.30 -5.49 16.70
CA VAL A 129 9.32 -4.75 15.41
C VAL A 129 10.44 -3.74 15.43
N ARG A 130 10.59 -2.97 16.53
CA ARG A 130 11.71 -2.06 16.71
C ARG A 130 13.06 -2.78 16.62
N SER A 131 13.21 -3.94 17.25
CA SER A 131 14.44 -4.74 17.17
C SER A 131 14.74 -5.23 15.75
N ILE A 132 13.71 -5.66 15.00
CA ILE A 132 13.84 -6.09 13.59
C ILE A 132 14.26 -4.91 12.70
N VAL A 133 13.67 -3.73 12.90
CA VAL A 133 13.98 -2.53 12.12
C VAL A 133 15.39 -2.02 12.47
N ALA A 134 15.81 -2.09 13.73
CA ALA A 134 17.19 -1.80 14.13
C ALA A 134 18.21 -2.70 13.42
N LEU A 135 17.94 -4.01 13.34
CA LEU A 135 18.78 -4.94 12.57
C LEU A 135 18.83 -4.57 11.08
N ALA A 136 17.71 -4.16 10.50
CA ALA A 136 17.67 -3.69 9.12
C ALA A 136 18.45 -2.38 8.93
N ASP A 137 18.41 -1.46 9.90
CA ASP A 137 19.15 -0.20 9.90
C ASP A 137 20.67 -0.45 9.90
N GLU A 138 21.14 -1.27 10.84
CA GLU A 138 22.55 -1.66 10.97
C GLU A 138 23.12 -2.25 9.67
N ARG A 139 22.27 -2.94 8.90
CA ARG A 139 22.65 -3.62 7.64
C ARG A 139 22.24 -2.82 6.39
N SER A 140 21.62 -1.64 6.55
CA SER A 140 21.08 -0.79 5.48
C SER A 140 20.15 -1.53 4.52
N LEU A 141 19.19 -2.27 5.08
CA LEU A 141 18.29 -3.17 4.38
C LEU A 141 16.86 -2.62 4.26
N PRO A 142 16.11 -3.05 3.24
CA PRO A 142 14.69 -2.82 3.15
C PRO A 142 13.88 -3.69 4.12
N VAL A 143 12.81 -3.09 4.67
CA VAL A 143 11.75 -3.77 5.40
C VAL A 143 10.43 -3.48 4.69
N LEU A 144 9.84 -4.49 4.05
CA LEU A 144 8.53 -4.37 3.42
C LEU A 144 7.45 -4.70 4.45
N ILE A 145 6.55 -3.76 4.66
CA ILE A 145 5.49 -3.82 5.67
C ILE A 145 4.15 -3.85 4.94
N HIS A 146 3.31 -4.84 5.23
CA HIS A 146 1.93 -4.79 4.76
C HIS A 146 1.23 -3.55 5.37
N ALA A 147 0.90 -2.58 4.52
CA ALA A 147 0.24 -1.32 4.89
C ALA A 147 -1.15 -1.21 4.26
N GLY A 148 -1.82 -2.35 4.14
CA GLY A 148 -3.23 -2.42 3.79
C GLY A 148 -4.14 -2.09 4.97
N ARG A 149 -5.39 -2.52 4.84
CA ARG A 149 -6.48 -2.26 5.79
C ARG A 149 -6.27 -2.87 7.19
N GLY A 150 -6.86 -2.22 8.19
CA GLY A 150 -7.16 -2.84 9.50
C GLY A 150 -5.99 -2.98 10.46
N ILE A 151 -4.96 -2.14 10.34
CA ILE A 151 -3.82 -2.12 11.26
C ILE A 151 -3.85 -0.79 12.03
N PRO A 152 -4.12 -0.80 13.35
CA PRO A 152 -4.13 0.40 14.16
C PRO A 152 -2.81 1.15 14.08
N ALA A 153 -2.89 2.48 14.00
CA ALA A 153 -1.74 3.39 14.10
C ALA A 153 -0.60 3.15 13.08
N LEU A 154 -0.82 2.40 11.99
CA LEU A 154 0.27 1.92 11.15
C LEU A 154 1.14 3.07 10.62
N GLY A 155 0.53 4.11 10.04
CA GLY A 155 1.28 5.24 9.52
C GLY A 155 2.06 5.99 10.58
N LEU A 156 1.48 6.18 11.78
CA LEU A 156 2.13 6.88 12.89
C LEU A 156 3.41 6.15 13.33
N HIS A 157 3.31 4.84 13.54
CA HIS A 157 4.45 4.03 13.96
C HIS A 157 5.47 3.85 12.83
N ALA A 158 5.03 3.77 11.57
CA ALA A 158 5.94 3.72 10.42
C ALA A 158 6.78 5.01 10.30
N VAL A 159 6.17 6.18 10.53
CA VAL A 159 6.89 7.47 10.58
C VAL A 159 7.91 7.48 11.72
N GLN A 160 7.52 7.07 12.93
CA GLN A 160 8.43 7.00 14.08
C GLN A 160 9.62 6.06 13.82
N LEU A 161 9.37 4.89 13.23
CA LEU A 161 10.43 3.95 12.86
C LEU A 161 11.35 4.52 11.77
N ALA A 162 10.80 5.23 10.78
CA ALA A 162 11.60 5.86 9.72
C ALA A 162 12.49 7.00 10.27
N GLU A 163 11.99 7.77 11.23
CA GLU A 163 12.75 8.81 11.96
C GLU A 163 13.86 8.20 12.83
N GLU A 164 13.55 7.11 13.55
CA GLU A 164 14.49 6.46 14.46
C GLU A 164 15.59 5.69 13.71
N PHE A 165 15.26 5.09 12.56
CA PHE A 165 16.13 4.18 11.80
C PHE A 165 16.31 4.65 10.34
N PRO A 166 17.08 5.73 10.11
CA PRO A 166 17.19 6.38 8.80
C PRO A 166 17.88 5.53 7.71
N ASN A 167 18.60 4.47 8.08
CA ASN A 167 19.26 3.56 7.12
C ASN A 167 18.36 2.36 6.75
N ALA A 168 17.35 2.06 7.55
CA ALA A 168 16.33 1.07 7.21
C ALA A 168 15.34 1.66 6.20
N ARG A 169 15.16 0.97 5.06
CA ARG A 169 14.23 1.42 4.00
C ARG A 169 12.86 0.79 4.23
N LEU A 170 11.95 1.53 4.83
CA LEU A 170 10.61 1.05 5.16
C LEU A 170 9.71 1.17 3.93
N ILE A 171 9.27 0.05 3.36
CA ILE A 171 8.40 0.00 2.20
C ILE A 171 6.98 -0.33 2.67
N LEU A 172 6.08 0.65 2.62
CA LEU A 172 4.66 0.47 2.90
C LEU A 172 3.94 -0.09 1.68
N ALA A 173 3.45 -1.32 1.79
CA ALA A 173 2.75 -1.96 0.70
C ALA A 173 1.37 -1.37 0.43
N HIS A 174 0.83 -1.62 -0.76
CA HIS A 174 -0.55 -1.31 -1.12
C HIS A 174 -0.86 0.20 -1.05
N ALA A 175 0.06 1.02 -1.58
CA ALA A 175 0.01 2.49 -1.55
C ALA A 175 -0.06 3.12 -0.15
N GLY A 176 0.12 2.35 0.92
CA GLY A 176 -0.15 2.82 2.28
C GLY A 176 -1.61 3.30 2.45
N THR A 177 -2.56 2.68 1.74
CA THR A 177 -3.93 3.18 1.55
C THR A 177 -4.63 3.60 2.86
N SER A 178 -4.40 2.88 3.96
CA SER A 178 -5.00 3.18 5.26
C SER A 178 -4.60 4.53 5.85
N ASP A 179 -3.39 5.03 5.53
CA ASP A 179 -2.82 6.26 6.08
C ASP A 179 -2.51 7.32 5.01
N LEU A 180 -2.82 7.01 3.74
CA LEU A 180 -2.58 7.91 2.59
C LEU A 180 -3.36 9.22 2.68
N SER A 181 -4.31 9.38 3.61
CA SER A 181 -4.94 10.67 3.89
C SER A 181 -3.97 11.73 4.43
N TRP A 182 -2.86 11.32 5.06
CA TRP A 182 -1.96 12.24 5.74
C TRP A 182 -0.47 11.89 5.62
N ILE A 183 -0.11 10.61 5.53
CA ILE A 183 1.28 10.13 5.68
C ILE A 183 2.24 10.68 4.62
N TRP A 184 1.72 11.03 3.43
CA TRP A 184 2.49 11.64 2.34
C TRP A 184 3.15 12.97 2.76
N ARG A 185 2.59 13.68 3.75
CA ARG A 185 3.18 14.91 4.30
C ARG A 185 4.48 14.63 5.05
N ALA A 186 4.55 13.51 5.78
CA ALA A 186 5.76 13.09 6.48
C ALA A 186 6.77 12.45 5.52
N ALA A 187 6.29 11.70 4.52
CA ALA A 187 7.15 11.04 3.54
C ALA A 187 8.11 12.01 2.84
N ALA A 188 7.68 13.24 2.56
CA ALA A 188 8.52 14.27 1.93
C ALA A 188 9.81 14.58 2.71
N ASP A 189 9.80 14.43 4.03
CA ASP A 189 10.95 14.67 4.92
C ASP A 189 11.70 13.38 5.30
N LEU A 190 11.18 12.22 4.90
CA LEU A 190 11.67 10.88 5.28
C LEU A 190 12.03 10.06 4.03
N PRO A 191 13.24 10.24 3.45
CA PRO A 191 13.62 9.59 2.19
C PRO A 191 13.74 8.05 2.28
N ASN A 192 13.76 7.49 3.49
CA ASN A 192 13.75 6.06 3.75
C ASN A 192 12.34 5.47 3.92
N LEU A 193 11.28 6.30 3.90
CA LEU A 193 9.89 5.86 3.85
C LEU A 193 9.43 5.76 2.39
N LEU A 194 9.14 4.55 1.94
CA LEU A 194 8.79 4.20 0.57
C LEU A 194 7.40 3.58 0.51
N PHE A 195 6.79 3.56 -0.67
CA PHE A 195 5.46 3.03 -0.92
C PHE A 195 5.50 2.15 -2.16
N ASP A 196 4.82 1.00 -2.14
CA ASP A 196 4.63 0.20 -3.34
C ASP A 196 3.28 0.45 -4.02
N THR A 197 3.20 0.13 -5.31
CA THR A 197 1.98 0.30 -6.11
C THR A 197 1.06 -0.91 -6.11
N ALA A 198 1.26 -1.92 -5.23
CA ALA A 198 0.60 -3.21 -5.26
C ALA A 198 -0.88 -3.12 -4.81
N TRP A 199 -1.67 -2.35 -5.56
CA TRP A 199 -3.03 -1.97 -5.25
C TRP A 199 -3.82 -1.75 -6.55
N TRP A 200 -5.14 -1.88 -6.47
CA TRP A 200 -6.01 -1.87 -7.66
C TRP A 200 -7.02 -0.72 -7.71
N ILE A 201 -7.15 0.07 -6.64
CA ILE A 201 -8.09 1.19 -6.59
C ILE A 201 -7.48 2.39 -7.31
N PRO A 202 -8.09 2.89 -8.40
CA PRO A 202 -7.46 3.94 -9.19
C PRO A 202 -7.31 5.27 -8.44
N ALA A 203 -8.29 5.65 -7.61
CA ALA A 203 -8.21 6.88 -6.78
C ALA A 203 -7.04 6.85 -5.78
N ASP A 204 -6.68 5.67 -5.26
CA ASP A 204 -5.51 5.51 -4.38
C ASP A 204 -4.19 5.65 -5.16
N LEU A 205 -4.12 5.09 -6.37
CA LEU A 205 -2.93 5.23 -7.23
C LEU A 205 -2.77 6.67 -7.73
N GLU A 206 -3.87 7.34 -8.09
CA GLU A 206 -3.86 8.75 -8.45
C GLU A 206 -3.33 9.61 -7.30
N ALA A 207 -3.83 9.40 -6.07
CA ALA A 207 -3.38 10.10 -4.89
C ALA A 207 -1.90 9.78 -4.56
N LEU A 208 -1.48 8.52 -4.65
CA LEU A 208 -0.10 8.12 -4.41
C LEU A 208 0.87 8.83 -5.36
N PHE A 209 0.63 8.73 -6.67
CA PHE A 209 1.47 9.35 -7.70
C PHE A 209 1.45 10.89 -7.64
N SER A 210 0.36 11.47 -7.14
CA SER A 210 0.21 12.91 -6.99
C SER A 210 0.89 13.47 -5.75
N LEU A 211 0.79 12.78 -4.60
CA LEU A 211 1.12 13.33 -3.28
C LEU A 211 2.47 12.85 -2.74
N VAL A 212 2.96 11.70 -3.19
CA VAL A 212 4.25 11.14 -2.74
C VAL A 212 5.34 11.47 -3.76
N PRO A 213 6.56 11.88 -3.34
CA PRO A 213 7.66 12.07 -4.26
C PRO A 213 7.94 10.81 -5.10
N PRO A 214 8.10 10.91 -6.43
CA PRO A 214 8.27 9.73 -7.30
C PRO A 214 9.45 8.84 -6.93
N GLY A 215 10.51 9.40 -6.35
CA GLY A 215 11.66 8.63 -5.86
C GLY A 215 11.36 7.71 -4.68
N GLN A 216 10.18 7.83 -4.07
CA GLN A 216 9.71 7.03 -2.93
C GLN A 216 8.62 6.02 -3.31
N ILE A 217 8.25 5.92 -4.59
CA ILE A 217 7.22 5.00 -5.09
C ILE A 217 7.91 3.85 -5.83
N LEU A 218 7.54 2.60 -5.54
CA LEU A 218 8.07 1.38 -6.14
C LEU A 218 6.96 0.62 -6.88
N PHE A 219 7.19 0.29 -8.14
CA PHE A 219 6.29 -0.58 -8.88
C PHE A 219 6.20 -1.98 -8.25
N ALA A 220 4.98 -2.47 -8.06
CA ALA A 220 4.71 -3.75 -7.43
C ALA A 220 3.35 -4.36 -7.86
N SER A 221 3.30 -5.69 -7.95
CA SER A 221 2.09 -6.40 -8.40
C SER A 221 1.38 -7.22 -7.34
N ASP A 222 2.03 -7.54 -6.22
CA ASP A 222 1.53 -8.51 -5.22
C ASP A 222 1.35 -9.92 -5.82
N ALA A 223 2.17 -10.30 -6.82
CA ALA A 223 2.01 -11.59 -7.48
C ALA A 223 2.07 -12.74 -6.46
N PRO A 224 1.17 -13.74 -6.57
CA PRO A 224 0.17 -13.98 -7.61
C PRO A 224 -1.23 -13.38 -7.37
N TYR A 225 -1.46 -12.54 -6.36
CA TYR A 225 -2.72 -11.79 -6.23
C TYR A 225 -2.93 -10.87 -7.42
N GLY A 226 -1.87 -10.18 -7.84
CA GLY A 226 -1.79 -9.52 -9.13
C GLY A 226 -0.93 -10.28 -10.13
N ASN A 227 -0.57 -9.59 -11.21
CA ASN A 227 0.33 -10.12 -12.23
C ASN A 227 1.22 -8.98 -12.74
N THR A 228 2.55 -9.17 -12.71
CA THR A 228 3.54 -8.14 -13.03
C THR A 228 3.24 -7.37 -14.33
N LEU A 229 2.96 -8.05 -15.46
CA LEU A 229 2.71 -7.33 -16.71
C LEU A 229 1.37 -6.57 -16.68
N ILE A 230 0.33 -7.18 -16.12
CA ILE A 230 -1.01 -6.60 -16.05
C ILE A 230 -1.02 -5.40 -15.09
N SER A 231 -0.37 -5.52 -13.94
CA SER A 231 -0.18 -4.44 -12.97
C SER A 231 0.54 -3.25 -13.58
N ALA A 232 1.62 -3.48 -14.35
CA ALA A 232 2.30 -2.41 -15.07
C ALA A 232 1.36 -1.67 -16.04
N ALA A 233 0.40 -2.39 -16.64
CA ALA A 233 -0.56 -1.81 -17.57
C ALA A 233 -1.45 -0.74 -16.93
N PHE A 234 -1.99 -0.97 -15.73
CA PHE A 234 -2.91 -0.02 -15.11
C PHE A 234 -2.26 0.91 -14.09
N GLN A 235 -1.13 0.52 -13.48
CA GLN A 235 -0.44 1.34 -12.48
C GLN A 235 0.41 2.44 -13.13
N LEU A 236 1.25 2.11 -14.12
CA LEU A 236 2.16 3.10 -14.72
C LEU A 236 1.44 4.10 -15.66
N ARG A 237 0.21 3.79 -16.09
CA ARG A 237 -0.63 4.74 -16.84
C ARG A 237 -0.97 5.99 -16.02
N TRP A 238 -1.06 5.88 -14.70
CA TRP A 238 -1.26 7.03 -13.84
C TRP A 238 -0.08 8.00 -13.91
N GLY A 239 1.14 7.48 -13.98
CA GLY A 239 2.32 8.32 -14.20
C GLY A 239 2.23 9.13 -15.49
N LEU A 240 1.79 8.50 -16.59
CA LEU A 240 1.60 9.20 -17.87
C LEU A 240 0.47 10.23 -17.82
N GLU A 241 -0.69 9.84 -17.27
CA GLU A 241 -1.87 10.70 -17.16
C GLU A 241 -1.60 11.97 -16.33
N LEU A 242 -0.90 11.79 -15.21
CA LEU A 242 -0.56 12.88 -14.30
C LEU A 242 0.64 13.71 -14.78
N GLY A 243 1.26 13.34 -15.90
CA GLY A 243 2.36 14.09 -16.50
C GLY A 243 3.71 13.90 -15.82
N LEU A 244 3.95 12.76 -15.15
CA LEU A 244 5.29 12.40 -14.68
C LEU A 244 6.25 12.32 -15.86
N SER A 245 7.48 12.78 -15.63
CA SER A 245 8.54 12.67 -16.63
C SER A 245 8.91 11.20 -16.88
N HIS A 246 9.50 10.92 -18.05
CA HIS A 246 9.99 9.57 -18.34
C HIS A 246 11.02 9.08 -17.31
N GLU A 247 11.82 10.00 -16.75
CA GLU A 247 12.77 9.68 -15.67
C GLU A 247 12.04 9.24 -14.40
N GLN A 248 10.99 9.97 -14.00
CA GLN A 248 10.17 9.61 -12.84
C GLN A 248 9.48 8.26 -13.02
N ILE A 249 8.92 8.00 -14.20
CA ILE A 249 8.27 6.70 -14.48
C ILE A 249 9.29 5.56 -14.44
N ARG A 250 10.50 5.72 -15.00
CA ARG A 250 11.56 4.71 -14.89
C ARG A 250 12.03 4.50 -13.45
N SER A 251 12.11 5.59 -12.68
CA SER A 251 12.46 5.56 -11.25
C SER A 251 11.51 4.63 -10.49
N ILE A 252 10.20 4.85 -10.66
CA ILE A 252 9.12 4.07 -10.06
C ILE A 252 9.15 2.63 -10.57
N ALA A 253 9.27 2.44 -11.88
CA ALA A 253 9.11 1.16 -12.53
C ALA A 253 10.21 0.15 -12.19
N ALA A 254 11.45 0.60 -11.98
CA ALA A 254 12.54 -0.31 -11.65
C ALA A 254 13.76 0.31 -10.93
N GLU A 255 14.13 1.56 -11.22
CA GLU A 255 15.48 2.03 -10.85
C GLU A 255 15.69 2.08 -9.33
N GLN A 256 14.69 2.51 -8.56
CA GLN A 256 14.81 2.50 -7.08
C GLN A 256 14.91 1.07 -6.54
N SER A 257 14.06 0.15 -7.02
CA SER A 257 14.10 -1.25 -6.59
C SER A 257 15.43 -1.93 -6.96
N LEU A 258 16.00 -1.62 -8.12
CA LEU A 258 17.32 -2.09 -8.53
C LEU A 258 18.43 -1.54 -7.62
N ARG A 259 18.37 -0.26 -7.23
CA ARG A 259 19.27 0.33 -6.23
C ARG A 259 19.14 -0.36 -4.88
N ILE A 260 17.91 -0.67 -4.47
CA ILE A 260 17.64 -1.42 -3.24
C ILE A 260 18.27 -2.82 -3.30
N ALA A 261 18.05 -3.55 -4.40
CA ALA A 261 18.63 -4.89 -4.61
C ALA A 261 20.17 -4.90 -4.63
N ALA A 262 20.78 -3.80 -5.09
CA ALA A 262 22.22 -3.59 -5.16
C ALA A 262 22.83 -2.97 -3.89
N ARG A 263 22.00 -2.61 -2.89
CA ARG A 263 22.41 -1.85 -1.69
C ARG A 263 23.05 -0.50 -2.02
N GLU A 264 22.62 0.13 -3.10
CA GLU A 264 23.02 1.48 -3.48
C GLU A 264 22.11 2.51 -2.80
N PRO A 265 22.58 3.75 -2.56
CA PRO A 265 21.72 4.84 -2.10
C PRO A 265 20.54 5.09 -3.04
N LEU A 266 19.39 5.41 -2.47
CA LEU A 266 18.23 5.90 -3.22
C LEU A 266 18.57 7.23 -3.88
N GLN A 267 17.87 7.54 -4.97
CA GLN A 267 18.04 8.82 -5.67
C GLN A 267 16.74 9.63 -5.61
N PRO A 268 16.76 10.90 -5.17
CA PRO A 268 15.59 11.77 -5.31
C PRO A 268 15.17 11.85 -6.78
N CYS A 269 13.87 11.85 -7.05
CA CYS A 269 13.32 11.94 -8.41
C CYS A 269 12.27 13.05 -8.52
N GLY A 270 12.65 14.24 -8.05
CA GLY A 270 11.77 15.41 -7.96
C GLY A 270 10.78 15.33 -6.79
N PRO A 271 10.07 16.44 -6.52
CA PRO A 271 8.98 16.47 -5.54
C PRO A 271 7.74 15.74 -6.08
N ALA A 272 6.75 15.54 -5.21
CA ALA A 272 5.40 15.19 -5.62
C ALA A 272 4.83 16.24 -6.60
N ILE A 273 4.04 15.81 -7.57
CA ILE A 273 3.47 16.68 -8.64
C ILE A 273 2.24 17.46 -8.20
N GLY A 274 1.51 16.96 -7.21
CA GLY A 274 0.24 17.49 -6.74
C GLY A 274 0.45 18.49 -5.61
N GLU A 275 0.79 19.71 -6.00
CA GLU A 275 0.78 20.90 -5.15
C GLU A 275 -0.49 20.94 -4.26
N ARG A 276 -0.32 21.35 -3.01
CA ARG A 276 -1.28 21.27 -1.88
C ARG A 276 -2.73 21.66 -2.21
N GLU A 277 -2.95 22.50 -3.22
CA GLU A 277 -4.27 22.97 -3.67
C GLU A 277 -5.18 21.86 -4.21
N ARG A 278 -4.62 20.78 -4.78
CA ARG A 278 -5.43 19.65 -5.31
C ARG A 278 -5.56 18.47 -4.34
N ALA A 279 -4.76 18.45 -3.27
CA ALA A 279 -4.76 17.36 -2.31
C ALA A 279 -6.16 17.07 -1.71
N PRO A 280 -6.96 18.08 -1.32
CA PRO A 280 -8.30 17.82 -0.79
C PRO A 280 -9.20 17.06 -1.77
N HIS A 281 -9.20 17.42 -3.05
CA HIS A 281 -10.01 16.77 -4.08
C HIS A 281 -9.60 15.30 -4.31
N LEU A 282 -8.30 15.01 -4.33
CA LEU A 282 -7.79 13.64 -4.47
C LEU A 282 -8.21 12.78 -3.28
N LEU A 283 -8.09 13.32 -2.06
CA LEU A 283 -8.44 12.61 -0.84
C LEU A 283 -9.95 12.37 -0.73
N LEU A 284 -10.77 13.36 -1.10
CA LEU A 284 -12.23 13.20 -1.14
C LEU A 284 -12.69 12.22 -2.24
N ASP A 285 -11.99 12.13 -3.36
CA ASP A 285 -12.33 11.15 -4.41
C ASP A 285 -12.15 9.71 -3.92
N ARG A 286 -11.09 9.44 -3.15
CA ARG A 286 -10.88 8.16 -2.46
C ARG A 286 -12.06 7.83 -1.54
N VAL A 287 -12.48 8.78 -0.71
CA VAL A 287 -13.62 8.63 0.19
C VAL A 287 -14.90 8.30 -0.59
N ALA A 288 -15.21 9.06 -1.64
CA ALA A 288 -16.37 8.82 -2.49
C ALA A 288 -16.33 7.41 -3.10
N PHE A 289 -15.17 6.95 -3.56
CA PHE A 289 -14.99 5.63 -4.14
C PHE A 289 -15.34 4.52 -3.13
N PHE A 290 -14.79 4.58 -1.92
CA PHE A 290 -15.08 3.59 -0.86
C PHE A 290 -16.56 3.58 -0.48
N LEU A 291 -17.18 4.75 -0.34
CA LEU A 291 -18.60 4.88 0.03
C LEU A 291 -19.53 4.30 -1.04
N LEU A 292 -19.28 4.59 -2.32
CA LEU A 292 -20.09 4.05 -3.42
C LEU A 292 -19.91 2.53 -3.56
N PHE A 293 -18.69 2.02 -3.34
CA PHE A 293 -18.45 0.59 -3.35
C PHE A 293 -19.18 -0.11 -2.18
N SER A 294 -19.13 0.45 -0.97
CA SER A 294 -19.90 0.00 0.20
C SER A 294 -21.40 -0.01 -0.08
N ALA A 295 -21.93 1.08 -0.65
CA ALA A 295 -23.34 1.21 -0.97
C ALA A 295 -23.80 0.14 -1.98
N LEU A 296 -23.07 -0.03 -3.08
CA LEU A 296 -23.41 -1.03 -4.11
C LEU A 296 -23.22 -2.47 -3.61
N GLY A 297 -22.16 -2.72 -2.85
CA GLY A 297 -21.90 -4.01 -2.21
C GLY A 297 -23.04 -4.40 -1.28
N ALA A 298 -23.44 -3.50 -0.38
CA ALA A 298 -24.57 -3.70 0.53
C ALA A 298 -25.89 -3.96 -0.21
N MET A 299 -26.15 -3.29 -1.35
CA MET A 299 -27.32 -3.58 -2.19
C MET A 299 -27.33 -5.00 -2.75
N ARG A 300 -26.14 -5.58 -2.96
CA ARG A 300 -25.95 -6.93 -3.51
C ARG A 300 -25.68 -8.00 -2.45
N GLY A 301 -25.80 -7.66 -1.16
CA GLY A 301 -25.56 -8.58 -0.05
C GLY A 301 -24.08 -8.89 0.21
N VAL A 302 -23.17 -8.07 -0.31
CA VAL A 302 -21.75 -8.09 0.05
C VAL A 302 -21.58 -7.28 1.33
N ASP A 303 -20.80 -7.80 2.28
CA ASP A 303 -20.47 -7.12 3.53
C ASP A 303 -19.71 -5.80 3.25
N PRO A 304 -20.26 -4.63 3.63
CA PRO A 304 -19.62 -3.34 3.38
C PRO A 304 -18.56 -2.97 4.42
N THR A 305 -18.41 -3.75 5.51
CA THR A 305 -17.59 -3.41 6.69
C THR A 305 -16.19 -2.95 6.31
N GLU A 306 -15.56 -3.65 5.37
CA GLU A 306 -14.19 -3.38 4.98
C GLU A 306 -14.01 -2.02 4.28
N MET A 307 -14.86 -1.73 3.29
CA MET A 307 -14.81 -0.48 2.54
C MET A 307 -15.28 0.70 3.39
N LEU A 308 -16.21 0.47 4.33
CA LEU A 308 -16.59 1.50 5.32
C LEU A 308 -15.42 1.84 6.26
N ALA A 309 -14.66 0.84 6.71
CA ALA A 309 -13.46 1.09 7.51
C ALA A 309 -12.42 1.92 6.74
N LEU A 310 -12.19 1.62 5.46
CA LEU A 310 -11.31 2.44 4.60
C LEU A 310 -11.87 3.85 4.38
N ALA A 311 -13.18 4.01 4.18
CA ALA A 311 -13.81 5.33 4.06
C ALA A 311 -13.59 6.16 5.34
N ARG A 312 -13.71 5.56 6.52
CA ARG A 312 -13.46 6.22 7.81
C ARG A 312 -12.00 6.65 7.94
N LEU A 313 -11.05 5.76 7.65
CA LEU A 313 -9.62 6.07 7.68
C LEU A 313 -9.24 7.18 6.68
N ALA A 314 -9.80 7.13 5.47
CA ALA A 314 -9.59 8.17 4.46
C ALA A 314 -10.18 9.54 4.86
N CYS A 315 -11.10 9.58 5.82
CA CYS A 315 -11.58 10.82 6.43
C CYS A 315 -10.77 11.28 7.64
N ASP A 316 -9.80 10.50 8.11
CA ASP A 316 -8.87 10.92 9.16
C ASP A 316 -7.76 11.75 8.52
N VAL A 317 -8.05 13.05 8.37
CA VAL A 317 -7.15 14.05 7.79
C VAL A 317 -6.69 15.02 8.88
N PRO A 318 -5.51 15.65 8.73
CA PRO A 318 -5.09 16.74 9.61
C PRO A 318 -6.02 17.95 9.51
N ASP A 319 -6.16 18.70 10.60
CA ASP A 319 -7.02 19.88 10.67
C ASP A 319 -6.57 21.00 9.70
N GLU A 320 -5.32 20.97 9.22
CA GLU A 320 -4.77 21.92 8.26
C GLU A 320 -5.09 21.59 6.79
N ILE A 321 -5.96 20.62 6.51
CA ILE A 321 -6.53 20.42 5.16
C ILE A 321 -7.75 21.32 4.99
N ASP A 322 -7.81 22.09 3.90
CA ASP A 322 -8.87 23.07 3.65
C ASP A 322 -10.29 22.48 3.75
N ASP A 323 -10.48 21.25 3.26
CA ASP A 323 -11.76 20.52 3.32
C ASP A 323 -11.98 19.73 4.62
N ALA A 324 -11.22 19.97 5.69
CA ALA A 324 -11.41 19.29 6.99
C ALA A 324 -12.86 19.29 7.50
N PRO A 325 -13.66 20.37 7.36
CA PRO A 325 -15.09 20.35 7.70
C PRO A 325 -15.92 19.37 6.85
N VAL A 326 -15.55 19.17 5.58
CA VAL A 326 -16.20 18.22 4.67
C VAL A 326 -15.95 16.78 5.14
N PHE A 327 -14.70 16.44 5.46
CA PHE A 327 -14.35 15.13 6.01
C PHE A 327 -15.05 14.87 7.35
N ALA A 328 -15.16 15.87 8.23
CA ALA A 328 -15.88 15.75 9.49
C ALA A 328 -17.38 15.48 9.27
N ALA A 329 -18.02 16.15 8.32
CA ALA A 329 -19.41 15.91 7.97
C ALA A 329 -19.65 14.51 7.41
N ILE A 330 -18.72 14.01 6.56
CA ILE A 330 -18.77 12.64 6.04
C ILE A 330 -18.67 11.61 7.17
N ARG A 331 -17.76 11.81 8.14
CA ARG A 331 -17.67 10.94 9.32
C ARG A 331 -18.97 10.91 10.12
N GLY A 332 -19.62 12.06 10.29
CA GLY A 332 -20.93 12.12 10.95
C GLY A 332 -22.01 11.31 10.22
N LEU A 333 -22.04 11.37 8.89
CA LEU A 333 -22.95 10.55 8.08
C LEU A 333 -22.66 9.05 8.17
N LEU A 334 -21.39 8.67 8.38
CA LEU A 334 -21.01 7.27 8.64
C LEU A 334 -21.45 6.81 10.03
N ASP A 335 -21.39 7.68 11.03
CA ASP A 335 -21.91 7.40 12.37
C ASP A 335 -23.44 7.21 12.32
N ASP A 336 -24.15 8.10 11.62
CA ASP A 336 -25.60 7.99 11.39
C ASP A 336 -25.96 6.69 10.63
N TYR A 337 -25.13 6.27 9.66
CA TYR A 337 -25.30 5.01 8.95
C TYR A 337 -25.25 3.81 9.91
N GLU A 338 -24.25 3.75 10.79
CA GLU A 338 -24.04 2.63 11.71
C GLU A 338 -25.16 2.55 12.74
N GLU A 339 -25.55 3.68 13.35
CA GLU A 339 -26.67 3.75 14.30
C GLU A 339 -27.97 3.28 13.63
N TYR A 340 -28.30 3.83 12.46
CA TYR A 340 -29.50 3.46 11.73
C TYR A 340 -29.48 1.99 11.28
N ALA A 341 -28.34 1.48 10.81
CA ALA A 341 -28.18 0.11 10.35
C ALA A 341 -28.28 -0.92 11.50
N ALA A 342 -27.80 -0.57 12.70
CA ALA A 342 -27.93 -1.40 13.90
C ALA A 342 -29.39 -1.56 14.32
N GLU A 343 -30.18 -0.48 14.26
CA GLU A 343 -31.62 -0.51 14.56
C GLU A 343 -32.45 -1.13 13.42
N ASN A 344 -31.97 -1.03 12.18
CA ASN A 344 -32.71 -1.40 10.97
C ASN A 344 -31.87 -2.24 9.99
N PRO A 345 -31.43 -3.46 10.36
CA PRO A 345 -30.45 -4.23 9.60
C PRO A 345 -30.91 -4.63 8.18
N ASP A 346 -32.21 -4.77 7.95
CA ASP A 346 -32.77 -5.12 6.63
C ASP A 346 -33.24 -3.90 5.83
N SER A 347 -33.18 -2.70 6.41
CA SER A 347 -33.67 -1.49 5.75
C SER A 347 -32.71 -1.02 4.68
N ARG A 348 -33.16 -1.05 3.42
CA ARG A 348 -32.42 -0.44 2.30
C ARG A 348 -32.20 1.07 2.48
N ARG A 349 -32.96 1.73 3.35
CA ARG A 349 -32.82 3.17 3.59
C ARG A 349 -31.49 3.55 4.22
N ARG A 350 -30.81 2.63 4.92
CA ARG A 350 -29.46 2.86 5.47
C ARG A 350 -28.47 3.32 4.41
N ILE A 351 -28.64 2.87 3.16
CA ILE A 351 -27.74 3.21 2.06
C ILE A 351 -27.79 4.71 1.71
N THR A 352 -28.88 5.40 2.04
CA THR A 352 -29.04 6.85 1.81
C THR A 352 -27.91 7.66 2.46
N PHE A 353 -27.47 7.27 3.66
CA PHE A 353 -26.37 7.92 4.36
C PHE A 353 -25.05 7.80 3.58
N LEU A 354 -24.76 6.62 3.02
CA LEU A 354 -23.56 6.40 2.22
C LEU A 354 -23.58 7.18 0.90
N ILE A 355 -24.74 7.23 0.24
CA ILE A 355 -24.92 8.00 -1.01
C ILE A 355 -24.79 9.51 -0.74
N LEU A 356 -25.37 9.99 0.36
CA LEU A 356 -25.24 11.40 0.75
C LEU A 356 -23.78 11.73 1.10
N ALA A 357 -23.10 10.88 1.86
CA ALA A 357 -21.69 11.04 2.20
C ALA A 357 -20.81 11.10 0.94
N ALA A 358 -21.03 10.21 -0.02
CA ALA A 358 -20.32 10.23 -1.30
C ALA A 358 -20.64 11.50 -2.11
N THR A 359 -21.87 11.98 -2.05
CA THR A 359 -22.27 13.24 -2.70
C THR A 359 -21.53 14.42 -2.09
N VAL A 360 -21.49 14.51 -0.76
CA VAL A 360 -20.73 15.55 -0.03
C VAL A 360 -19.26 15.53 -0.44
N ALA A 361 -18.64 14.35 -0.52
CA ALA A 361 -17.27 14.20 -0.99
C ALA A 361 -17.04 14.70 -2.44
N LYS A 362 -18.04 14.58 -3.31
CA LYS A 362 -17.99 15.07 -4.71
C LYS A 362 -18.47 16.50 -4.89
N THR A 363 -18.93 17.17 -3.83
CA THR A 363 -19.39 18.56 -3.87
C THR A 363 -18.83 19.39 -2.70
N PRO A 364 -17.50 19.43 -2.49
CA PRO A 364 -16.90 20.08 -1.32
C PRO A 364 -17.22 21.58 -1.22
N ASP A 365 -17.42 22.26 -2.35
CA ASP A 365 -17.73 23.70 -2.40
C ASP A 365 -19.20 24.02 -2.04
N VAL A 366 -20.05 23.01 -1.86
CA VAL A 366 -21.47 23.19 -1.50
C VAL A 366 -21.60 23.28 0.03
N PRO A 367 -22.25 24.33 0.58
CA PRO A 367 -22.37 24.50 2.02
C PRO A 367 -22.98 23.29 2.75
N ILE A 368 -22.34 22.89 3.84
CA ILE A 368 -22.79 21.81 4.73
C ILE A 368 -23.69 22.40 5.83
N PRO A 369 -24.77 21.72 6.26
CA PRO A 369 -25.61 22.20 7.36
C PRO A 369 -24.81 22.40 8.66
N ALA A 370 -24.99 23.54 9.33
CA ALA A 370 -24.27 23.86 10.58
C ALA A 370 -24.43 22.78 11.66
N GLN A 371 -25.61 22.16 11.76
CA GLN A 371 -25.90 21.06 12.68
C GLN A 371 -25.05 19.80 12.42
N ALA A 372 -24.69 19.55 11.16
CA ALA A 372 -23.81 18.43 10.79
C ALA A 372 -22.35 18.71 11.16
N VAL A 373 -21.94 19.98 11.18
CA VAL A 373 -20.60 20.39 11.63
C VAL A 373 -20.51 20.33 13.16
N GLU A 374 -21.48 20.88 13.88
CA GLU A 374 -21.50 20.97 15.36
C GLU A 374 -21.61 19.61 16.06
N ARG A 375 -22.32 18.63 15.49
CA ARG A 375 -22.45 17.29 16.09
C ARG A 375 -21.14 16.50 16.12
N HIS A 376 -20.20 16.82 15.22
CA HIS A 376 -18.99 16.01 15.00
C HIS A 376 -17.68 16.83 15.05
N SER A 377 -17.74 18.09 15.47
CA SER A 377 -16.58 19.00 15.61
C SER A 377 -15.70 18.74 16.83
N VAL A 378 -15.80 17.59 17.49
CA VAL A 378 -14.91 17.24 18.61
C VAL A 378 -13.60 16.69 18.04
N PRO A 379 -12.46 17.37 18.25
CA PRO A 379 -11.16 16.80 17.89
C PRO A 379 -10.95 15.57 18.76
N ARG A 380 -10.76 14.39 18.15
CA ARG A 380 -10.23 13.27 18.92
C ARG A 380 -8.73 13.48 19.07
N SER A 381 -8.31 13.64 20.32
CA SER A 381 -6.89 13.60 20.71
C SER A 381 -6.22 12.35 20.13
N ALA A 382 -4.88 12.38 20.04
CA ALA A 382 -4.03 11.28 19.56
C ALA A 382 -4.40 9.87 20.07
N ALA A 383 -5.16 9.74 21.15
CA ALA A 383 -5.73 8.48 21.65
C ALA A 383 -6.64 7.71 20.67
N ALA A 384 -7.22 8.35 19.64
CA ALA A 384 -7.96 7.62 18.60
C ALA A 384 -7.06 7.03 17.51
N ARG A 385 -5.80 7.47 17.46
CA ARG A 385 -4.77 6.90 16.58
C ARG A 385 -4.09 5.69 17.20
N SER A 386 -4.40 5.34 18.44
CA SER A 386 -3.77 4.28 19.23
C SER A 386 -4.75 3.17 19.67
N ALA A 387 -5.93 3.08 19.06
CA ALA A 387 -6.97 2.12 19.40
C ALA A 387 -7.23 1.12 18.27
#